data_AF-A0AA39M8P6-F1
#
_entry.id   AF-A0AA39M8P6-F1
#
_cell.length_a   1.000
_cell.length_b   1.000
_cell.length_c   1.000
_cell.angle_alpha   90.00
_cell.angle_beta   90.00
_cell.angle_gamma   90.00
#
_symmetry.space_group_name_H-M   'P 1'
#
loop_
_entity.id
_entity.type
_entity.pdbx_description
1 polymer ?
#
loop_
_entity_poly.entity_id
_entity_poly.type
_entity_poly.pdbx_seq_one_letter_code
_entity_poly.pdbx_strand_id
1 'polypeptide(L)'
;MSAPTSLDASPVKTRSKTKTWHFDVRRRRIRTLPEAEVPQVVRPDLMELNVTSIVAGFQPLQLLLPKTATVRTLKVAVRRQTHIRHFTLLFQGKELRGEDSTLESFGISEGATLSLQDCSCQKENAEKAAMQREAEAKKTRSKMDEIRRKKSLRNPNGPLSPVPKKKTVEKAPQKARPPGAS
;
A
#
# COMPACT_ATOMS: atom_id res chain seq x y z
N MET A 1 37.33 -26.40 13.51
CA MET A 1 37.77 -25.40 14.50
C MET A 1 38.29 -24.21 13.73
N SER A 2 37.52 -23.13 13.64
CA SER A 2 37.92 -21.89 12.97
C SER A 2 37.34 -20.70 13.74
N ALA A 3 38.21 -19.76 14.08
CA ALA A 3 38.02 -18.72 15.08
C ALA A 3 37.14 -17.54 14.62
N PRO A 4 36.47 -16.83 15.54
CA PRO A 4 35.78 -15.57 15.25
C PRO A 4 36.72 -14.36 15.38
N THR A 5 36.83 -13.56 14.32
CA THR A 5 37.43 -12.20 14.35
C THR A 5 36.43 -11.19 14.89
N SER A 6 36.65 -10.75 16.13
CA SER A 6 35.99 -9.60 16.76
C SER A 6 36.64 -8.31 16.28
N LEU A 7 35.89 -7.44 15.60
CA LEU A 7 36.32 -6.07 15.32
C LEU A 7 35.76 -5.13 16.39
N ASP A 8 36.71 -4.66 17.18
CA ASP A 8 36.70 -3.62 18.18
C ASP A 8 36.14 -2.30 17.62
N ALA A 9 35.11 -1.76 18.27
CA ALA A 9 34.54 -0.45 17.96
C ALA A 9 34.68 0.44 19.20
N SER A 10 35.70 1.30 19.17
CA SER A 10 36.06 2.22 20.24
C SER A 10 34.95 3.26 20.52
N PRO A 11 34.63 3.54 21.80
CA PRO A 11 33.68 4.59 22.15
C PRO A 11 34.34 5.98 22.13
N VAL A 12 33.91 6.83 21.20
CA VAL A 12 34.30 8.25 21.14
C VAL A 12 33.64 9.00 22.29
N LYS A 13 34.41 9.34 23.32
CA LYS A 13 34.00 10.21 24.43
C LYS A 13 34.01 11.68 24.00
N THR A 14 32.87 12.22 23.61
CA THR A 14 32.70 13.68 23.47
C THR A 14 32.36 14.30 24.82
N ARG A 15 33.33 15.04 25.39
CA ARG A 15 33.25 15.77 26.66
C ARG A 15 32.64 17.17 26.41
N SER A 16 31.35 17.32 26.63
CA SER A 16 30.66 18.62 26.60
C SER A 16 30.82 19.33 27.96
N LYS A 17 31.48 20.50 27.95
CA LYS A 17 31.60 21.40 29.11
C LYS A 17 30.25 22.05 29.39
N THR A 18 29.67 21.76 30.56
CA THR A 18 28.51 22.50 31.07
C THR A 18 28.97 23.83 31.66
N LYS A 19 28.37 24.92 31.15
CA LYS A 19 28.61 26.29 31.60
C LYS A 19 27.60 26.59 32.71
N THR A 20 28.05 26.57 33.95
CA THR A 20 27.25 26.87 35.14
C THR A 20 26.94 28.37 35.18
N TRP A 21 25.69 28.74 34.94
CA TRP A 21 25.21 30.10 35.10
C TRP A 21 24.72 30.30 36.54
N HIS A 22 25.40 31.15 37.29
CA HIS A 22 24.88 31.66 38.55
C HIS A 22 23.74 32.64 38.25
N PHE A 23 22.51 32.17 38.35
CA PHE A 23 21.34 33.03 38.35
C PHE A 23 21.23 33.69 39.73
N ASP A 24 21.54 34.98 39.75
CA ASP A 24 21.34 35.86 40.89
C ASP A 24 19.82 36.04 41.10
N VAL A 25 19.26 35.32 42.08
CA VAL A 25 17.82 35.28 42.37
C VAL A 25 17.43 36.58 43.09
N ARG A 26 17.29 37.66 42.33
CA ARG A 26 16.58 38.86 42.80
C ARG A 26 15.10 38.49 42.95
N ARG A 27 14.67 38.28 44.20
CA ARG A 27 13.27 38.11 44.60
C ARG A 27 12.44 39.32 44.16
N ARG A 28 11.96 39.30 42.91
CA ARG A 28 10.94 40.23 42.44
C ARG A 28 9.65 39.85 43.14
N ARG A 29 9.09 40.80 43.91
CA ARG A 29 7.73 40.70 44.48
C ARG A 29 6.79 40.29 43.36
N ILE A 30 6.23 39.09 43.48
CA ILE A 30 5.25 38.55 42.54
C ILE A 30 4.01 39.43 42.69
N ARG A 31 3.80 40.32 41.71
CA ARG A 31 2.48 40.90 41.49
C ARG A 31 1.58 39.71 41.17
N THR A 32 0.56 39.49 41.99
CA THR A 32 -0.54 38.57 41.71
C THR A 32 -1.12 38.97 40.36
N LEU A 33 -0.73 38.24 39.31
CA LEU A 33 -1.33 38.38 38.00
C LEU A 33 -2.78 37.93 38.12
N PRO A 34 -3.74 38.68 37.52
CA PRO A 34 -5.12 38.25 37.50
C PRO A 34 -5.18 36.85 36.91
N GLU A 35 -6.07 36.04 37.47
CA GLU A 35 -6.36 34.67 37.08
C GLU A 35 -6.75 34.64 35.60
N ALA A 36 -5.74 34.51 34.74
CA ALA A 36 -5.93 34.34 33.32
C ALA A 36 -6.63 33.00 33.15
N GLU A 37 -7.87 33.05 32.65
CA GLU A 37 -8.66 31.88 32.28
C GLU A 37 -7.75 30.91 31.53
N VAL A 38 -7.32 29.86 32.23
CA VAL A 38 -6.45 28.85 31.65
C VAL A 38 -7.32 28.19 30.58
N PRO A 39 -6.98 28.31 29.28
CA PRO A 39 -7.77 27.67 28.24
C PRO A 39 -7.81 26.21 28.60
N GLN A 40 -9.02 25.70 28.87
CA GLN A 40 -9.22 24.30 29.22
C GLN A 40 -8.49 23.49 28.17
N VAL A 41 -7.45 22.77 28.59
CA VAL A 41 -6.72 21.87 27.72
C VAL A 41 -7.71 20.76 27.39
N VAL A 42 -8.47 20.96 26.31
CA VAL A 42 -9.37 19.97 25.75
C VAL A 42 -8.50 18.77 25.49
N ARG A 43 -8.69 17.74 26.34
CA ARG A 43 -7.96 16.49 26.17
C ARG A 43 -8.28 16.03 24.75
N PRO A 44 -7.27 15.71 23.92
CA PRO A 44 -7.55 15.23 22.59
C PRO A 44 -8.46 14.03 22.74
N ASP A 45 -9.60 14.06 22.05
CA ASP A 45 -10.49 12.91 21.97
C ASP A 45 -9.71 11.80 21.28
N LEU A 46 -9.26 10.83 22.08
CA LEU A 46 -8.54 9.66 21.61
C LEU A 46 -9.56 8.57 21.28
N MET A 47 -9.37 7.89 20.16
CA MET A 47 -10.12 6.71 19.74
C MET A 47 -9.23 5.48 19.80
N GLU A 48 -9.79 4.37 20.28
CA GLU A 48 -9.17 3.05 20.25
C GLU A 48 -9.49 2.34 18.93
N LEU A 49 -8.46 1.78 18.29
CA LEU A 49 -8.58 1.02 17.04
C LEU A 49 -7.92 -0.34 17.20
N ASN A 50 -8.59 -1.37 16.70
CA ASN A 50 -8.09 -2.74 16.73
C ASN A 50 -7.56 -3.11 15.34
N VAL A 51 -6.26 -3.36 15.21
CA VAL A 51 -5.67 -3.85 13.96
C VAL A 51 -5.44 -5.35 14.08
N THR A 52 -6.13 -6.13 13.24
CA THR A 52 -5.96 -7.58 13.13
C THR A 52 -5.28 -7.91 11.80
N SER A 53 -4.62 -9.06 11.72
CA SER A 53 -4.07 -9.55 10.46
C SER A 53 -4.46 -11.00 10.24
N ILE A 54 -4.58 -11.38 8.97
CA ILE A 54 -4.82 -12.77 8.55
C ILE A 54 -3.50 -13.58 8.60
N VAL A 55 -2.35 -12.90 8.72
CA VAL A 55 -1.04 -13.55 8.79
C VAL A 55 -0.94 -14.36 10.10
N ALA A 56 -0.59 -15.64 9.97
CA ALA A 56 -0.44 -16.54 11.11
C ALA A 56 0.59 -15.99 12.10
N GLY A 57 0.25 -16.00 13.40
CA GLY A 57 1.12 -15.52 14.47
C GLY A 57 1.07 -14.00 14.70
N PHE A 58 0.26 -13.24 13.96
CA PHE A 58 0.06 -11.82 14.23
C PHE A 58 -0.82 -11.63 15.47
N GLN A 59 -0.30 -10.91 16.46
CA GLN A 59 -1.10 -10.51 17.62
C GLN A 59 -1.92 -9.26 17.29
N PRO A 60 -3.24 -9.24 17.60
CA PRO A 60 -4.06 -8.05 17.44
C PRO A 60 -3.44 -6.85 18.17
N LEU A 61 -3.44 -5.71 17.49
CA LEU A 61 -2.76 -4.50 17.94
C LEU A 61 -3.79 -3.44 18.28
N GLN A 62 -3.73 -2.90 19.50
CA GLN A 62 -4.58 -1.81 19.92
C GLN A 62 -3.83 -0.49 19.74
N LEU A 63 -4.41 0.40 18.94
CA LEU A 63 -3.87 1.72 18.64
C LEU A 63 -4.77 2.79 19.24
N LEU A 64 -4.16 3.73 19.95
CA LEU A 64 -4.83 4.89 20.51
C LEU A 64 -4.43 6.12 19.68
N LEU A 65 -5.37 6.67 18.91
CA LEU A 65 -5.12 7.78 17.98
C LEU A 65 -6.15 8.90 18.19
N PRO A 66 -5.82 10.18 17.92
CA PRO A 66 -6.81 11.24 18.00
C PRO A 66 -7.92 11.05 16.96
N LYS A 67 -9.16 11.48 17.26
CA LYS A 67 -10.29 11.37 16.32
C LYS A 67 -10.05 12.06 14.98
N THR A 68 -9.30 13.16 15.02
CA THR A 68 -8.87 13.93 13.84
C THR A 68 -7.69 13.32 13.08
N ALA A 69 -7.22 12.13 13.48
CA ALA A 69 -6.15 11.43 12.80
C ALA A 69 -6.49 11.13 11.34
N THR A 70 -5.47 11.20 10.49
CA THR A 70 -5.56 10.80 9.08
C THR A 70 -5.08 9.37 8.90
N VAL A 71 -5.46 8.75 7.79
CA VAL A 71 -4.99 7.41 7.41
C VAL A 71 -3.45 7.34 7.38
N ARG A 72 -2.78 8.43 7.00
CA ARG A 72 -1.31 8.53 7.04
C ARG A 72 -0.76 8.31 8.44
N THR A 73 -1.31 8.99 9.45
CA THR A 73 -0.86 8.85 10.84
C THR A 73 -1.09 7.44 11.37
N LEU A 74 -2.24 6.83 11.04
CA LEU A 74 -2.55 5.44 11.34
C LEU A 74 -1.53 4.48 10.71
N LYS A 75 -1.25 4.61 9.40
CA LYS A 75 -0.25 3.79 8.70
C LYS A 75 1.14 3.93 9.33
N VAL A 76 1.54 5.13 9.73
CA VAL A 76 2.81 5.37 10.43
C VAL A 76 2.84 4.68 11.79
N ALA A 77 1.77 4.75 12.57
CA ALA A 77 1.65 4.08 13.86
C ALA A 77 1.76 2.55 13.72
N VAL A 78 1.03 1.98 12.75
CA VAL A 78 1.09 0.54 12.42
C VAL A 78 2.51 0.15 11.97
N ARG A 79 3.15 0.92 11.08
CA ARG A 79 4.54 0.67 10.63
C ARG A 79 5.52 0.64 11.79
N ARG A 80 5.35 1.57 12.74
CA ARG A 80 6.23 1.69 13.91
C ARG A 80 6.10 0.50 14.85
N GLN A 81 4.90 -0.03 15.03
CA GLN A 81 4.65 -1.15 15.95
C GLN A 81 4.91 -2.52 15.30
N THR A 82 4.56 -2.70 14.02
CA THR A 82 4.66 -4.00 13.33
C THR A 82 5.97 -4.20 12.57
N HIS A 83 6.72 -3.12 12.30
CA HIS A 83 7.91 -3.11 11.44
C HIS A 83 7.68 -3.58 9.99
N ILE A 84 6.43 -3.74 9.55
CA ILE A 84 6.11 -4.13 8.18
C ILE A 84 6.19 -2.91 7.27
N ARG A 85 7.03 -2.98 6.22
CA ARG A 85 7.24 -1.85 5.29
C ARG A 85 6.11 -1.69 4.28
N HIS A 86 5.63 -2.80 3.73
CA HIS A 86 4.64 -2.84 2.65
C HIS A 86 3.40 -3.58 3.10
N PHE A 87 2.36 -2.85 3.49
CA PHE A 87 1.06 -3.42 3.82
C PHE A 87 -0.06 -2.52 3.31
N THR A 88 -1.23 -3.13 3.20
CA THR A 88 -2.49 -2.48 2.92
C THR A 88 -3.41 -2.64 4.12
N LEU A 89 -4.08 -1.56 4.52
CA LEU A 89 -5.12 -1.59 5.54
C LEU A 89 -6.49 -1.62 4.87
N LEU A 90 -7.32 -2.55 5.30
CA LEU A 90 -8.70 -2.71 4.85
C LEU A 90 -9.67 -2.48 6.00
N PHE A 91 -10.69 -1.67 5.76
CA PHE A 91 -11.84 -1.51 6.66
C PHE A 91 -13.09 -2.00 5.94
N GLN A 92 -13.80 -2.99 6.52
CA GLN A 92 -14.97 -3.60 5.89
C GLN A 92 -14.72 -4.07 4.44
N GLY A 93 -13.53 -4.60 4.17
CA GLY A 93 -13.12 -5.04 2.82
C GLY A 93 -12.74 -3.91 1.85
N LYS A 94 -12.82 -2.63 2.26
CA LYS A 94 -12.38 -1.48 1.45
C LYS A 94 -10.98 -1.04 1.83
N GLU A 95 -10.14 -0.84 0.83
CA GLU A 95 -8.77 -0.35 1.00
C GLU A 95 -8.74 1.14 1.35
N LEU A 96 -7.95 1.50 2.37
CA LEU A 96 -7.71 2.89 2.76
C LEU A 96 -6.63 3.54 1.86
N ARG A 97 -7.05 4.00 0.67
CA ARG A 97 -6.15 4.61 -0.33
C ARG A 97 -5.80 6.09 -0.09
N GLY A 98 -6.67 6.87 0.56
CA GLY A 98 -6.42 8.29 0.81
C GLY A 98 -5.57 8.51 2.06
N GLU A 99 -4.35 9.03 1.93
CA GLU A 99 -3.45 9.27 3.07
C GLU A 99 -3.86 10.48 3.91
N ASP A 100 -4.34 11.54 3.27
CA ASP A 100 -4.71 12.79 3.92
C ASP A 100 -6.16 12.83 4.40
N SER A 101 -6.95 11.81 4.03
CA SER A 101 -8.33 11.64 4.49
C SER A 101 -8.37 11.27 5.98
N THR A 102 -9.32 11.85 6.70
CA THR A 102 -9.57 11.53 8.11
C THR A 102 -10.19 10.15 8.26
N LEU A 103 -9.96 9.49 9.39
CA LEU A 103 -10.52 8.17 9.66
C LEU A 103 -12.07 8.19 9.64
N GLU A 104 -12.67 9.28 10.13
CA GLU A 104 -14.12 9.49 10.11
C GLU A 104 -14.71 9.50 8.70
N SER A 105 -13.98 10.01 7.70
CA SER A 105 -14.47 10.02 6.31
C SER A 105 -14.67 8.62 5.71
N PHE A 106 -13.99 7.62 6.27
CA PHE A 106 -14.17 6.21 5.90
C PHE A 106 -15.19 5.48 6.79
N GLY A 107 -15.82 6.20 7.74
CA GLY A 107 -16.74 5.61 8.72
C GLY A 107 -16.04 4.80 9.82
N ILE A 108 -14.77 5.10 10.09
CA ILE A 108 -14.01 4.44 11.16
C ILE A 108 -14.30 5.17 12.47
N SER A 109 -15.04 4.51 13.37
CA SER A 109 -15.34 4.98 14.72
C SER A 109 -14.42 4.36 15.76
N GLU A 110 -14.56 4.79 17.01
CA GLU A 110 -13.94 4.14 18.17
C GLU A 110 -14.31 2.65 18.24
N GLY A 111 -13.34 1.81 18.59
CA GLY A 111 -13.45 0.36 18.65
C GLY A 111 -13.39 -0.35 17.29
N ALA A 112 -13.24 0.38 16.18
CA ALA A 112 -13.25 -0.21 14.84
C ALA A 112 -12.09 -1.19 14.62
N THR A 113 -12.39 -2.28 13.89
CA THR A 113 -11.42 -3.31 13.55
C THR A 113 -10.93 -3.14 12.11
N LEU A 114 -9.62 -3.05 11.94
CA LEU A 114 -8.92 -2.91 10.67
C LEU A 114 -8.19 -4.22 10.34
N SER A 115 -8.27 -4.65 9.09
CA SER A 115 -7.52 -5.81 8.60
C SER A 115 -6.22 -5.35 7.93
N LEU A 116 -5.09 -5.84 8.44
CA LEU A 116 -3.76 -5.65 7.88
C LEU A 116 -3.44 -6.80 6.93
N GLN A 117 -3.20 -6.47 5.67
CA GLN A 117 -2.74 -7.39 4.66
C GLN A 117 -1.30 -7.05 4.25
N ASP A 118 -0.39 -8.01 4.43
CA ASP A 118 0.99 -7.86 3.97
C ASP A 118 1.03 -7.98 2.43
N CYS A 119 1.60 -6.97 1.78
CA CYS A 119 1.73 -6.93 0.33
C CYS A 119 3.04 -7.56 -0.17
N SER A 120 3.92 -7.99 0.74
CA SER A 120 5.21 -8.59 0.41
C SER A 120 5.08 -9.82 -0.50
N CYS A 121 4.01 -10.59 -0.36
CA CYS A 121 3.78 -11.83 -1.09
C CYS A 121 3.13 -11.67 -2.48
N GLN A 122 2.63 -10.48 -2.86
CA GLN A 122 1.90 -10.33 -4.12
C GLN A 122 2.79 -10.16 -5.35
N LYS A 123 3.98 -9.56 -5.20
CA LYS A 123 4.87 -9.35 -6.36
C LYS A 123 5.38 -10.66 -6.94
N GLU A 124 5.78 -11.60 -6.10
CA GLU A 124 6.33 -12.88 -6.56
C GLU A 124 5.28 -13.75 -7.26
N ASN A 125 4.03 -13.70 -6.79
CA ASN A 125 2.93 -14.43 -7.39
C ASN A 125 2.47 -13.83 -8.72
N ALA A 126 2.48 -12.50 -8.86
CA ALA A 126 2.16 -11.85 -10.13
C ALA A 126 3.18 -12.19 -11.22
N GLU A 127 4.47 -12.25 -10.87
CA GLU A 127 5.53 -12.59 -11.80
C GLU A 127 5.48 -14.06 -12.23
N LYS A 128 5.26 -15.00 -11.29
CA LYS A 128 5.06 -16.42 -11.61
C LYS A 128 3.82 -16.64 -12.48
N ALA A 129 2.72 -15.94 -12.21
CA ALA A 129 1.50 -16.03 -13.03
C ALA A 129 1.72 -15.48 -14.45
N ALA A 130 2.51 -14.41 -14.61
CA ALA A 130 2.87 -13.87 -15.92
C ALA A 130 3.75 -14.85 -16.72
N MET A 131 4.77 -15.42 -16.09
CA MET A 131 5.65 -16.42 -16.71
C MET A 131 4.88 -17.67 -17.16
N GLN A 132 3.93 -18.14 -16.35
CA GLN A 132 3.12 -19.32 -16.68
C GLN A 132 2.20 -19.06 -17.89
N ARG A 133 1.59 -17.86 -17.96
CA ARG A 133 0.80 -17.46 -19.14
C ARG A 133 1.65 -17.37 -20.41
N GLU A 134 2.87 -16.87 -20.31
CA GLU A 134 3.78 -16.81 -21.46
C GLU A 134 4.20 -18.21 -21.92
N ALA A 135 4.48 -19.11 -20.99
CA ALA A 135 4.80 -20.51 -21.31
C ALA A 135 3.64 -21.22 -22.02
N GLU A 136 2.40 -21.01 -21.57
CA GLU A 136 1.20 -21.55 -22.22
C GLU A 136 0.95 -20.92 -23.60
N ALA A 137 1.17 -19.60 -23.74
CA ALA A 137 1.08 -18.91 -25.02
C ALA A 137 2.11 -19.43 -26.04
N LYS A 138 3.34 -19.71 -25.61
CA LYS A 138 4.36 -20.34 -26.46
C LYS A 138 3.97 -21.74 -26.89
N LYS A 139 3.42 -22.55 -25.97
CA LYS A 139 2.97 -23.92 -26.26
C LYS A 139 1.82 -23.95 -27.26
N THR A 140 0.84 -23.07 -27.10
CA THR A 140 -0.30 -22.96 -28.03
C THR A 140 0.14 -22.49 -29.42
N ARG A 141 1.07 -21.53 -29.51
CA ARG A 141 1.64 -21.05 -30.78
C ARG A 141 2.39 -22.17 -31.53
N SER A 142 3.26 -22.91 -30.85
CA SER A 142 3.99 -24.03 -31.45
C SER A 142 3.04 -25.11 -31.99
N LYS A 143 1.95 -25.40 -31.27
CA LYS A 143 0.95 -26.38 -31.72
C LYS A 143 0.21 -25.92 -32.97
N MET A 144 -0.14 -24.63 -33.06
CA MET A 144 -0.75 -24.08 -34.28
C MET A 144 0.19 -24.14 -35.49
N ASP A 145 1.48 -23.83 -35.30
CA ASP A 145 2.47 -23.91 -36.37
C ASP A 145 2.67 -25.36 -36.86
N GLU A 146 2.63 -26.34 -35.95
CA GLU A 146 2.67 -27.76 -36.32
C GLU A 146 1.44 -28.19 -37.12
N ILE A 147 0.24 -27.77 -36.72
CA ILE A 147 -1.01 -28.03 -37.47
C ILE A 147 -0.92 -27.40 -38.87
N ARG A 148 -0.39 -26.17 -38.98
CA ARG A 148 -0.21 -25.48 -40.26
C ARG A 148 0.76 -26.22 -41.17
N ARG A 149 1.89 -26.69 -40.63
CA ARG A 149 2.87 -27.52 -41.37
C ARG A 149 2.26 -28.84 -41.82
N LYS A 150 1.58 -29.57 -40.93
CA LYS A 150 0.92 -30.86 -41.26
C LYS A 150 -0.16 -30.69 -42.33
N LYS A 151 -0.92 -29.59 -42.32
CA LYS A 151 -1.93 -29.29 -43.35
C LYS A 151 -1.29 -29.01 -44.71
N SER A 152 -0.13 -28.34 -44.75
CA SER A 152 0.61 -28.10 -46.00
C SER A 152 1.14 -29.38 -46.63
N LEU A 153 1.53 -30.38 -45.83
CA LEU A 153 2.10 -31.63 -46.33
C LEU A 153 1.05 -32.63 -46.86
N ARG A 154 -0.21 -32.54 -46.40
CA ARG A 154 -1.28 -33.47 -46.82
C ARG A 154 -1.88 -33.18 -48.19
N ASN A 155 -1.48 -32.09 -48.87
CA ASN A 155 -2.08 -31.75 -50.15
C ASN A 155 -1.04 -31.15 -51.13
N PRO A 156 -0.05 -31.94 -51.59
CA PRO A 156 0.92 -31.46 -52.58
C PRO A 156 0.29 -31.19 -53.97
N ASN A 157 -0.88 -31.78 -54.27
CA ASN A 157 -1.57 -31.68 -55.56
C ASN A 157 -3.03 -31.16 -55.45
N GLY A 158 -3.39 -30.52 -54.33
CA GLY A 158 -4.73 -29.94 -54.19
C GLY A 158 -4.89 -28.77 -55.18
N PRO A 159 -5.88 -28.78 -56.09
CA PRO A 159 -6.10 -27.68 -57.01
C PRO A 159 -6.25 -26.38 -56.22
N LEU A 160 -5.51 -25.35 -56.63
CA LEU A 160 -5.60 -23.98 -56.11
C LEU A 160 -7.08 -23.58 -56.12
N SER A 161 -7.74 -23.69 -54.96
CA SER A 161 -9.10 -23.20 -54.85
C SER A 161 -9.07 -21.70 -55.11
N PRO A 162 -9.93 -21.20 -56.03
CA PRO A 162 -9.87 -19.83 -56.51
C PRO A 162 -10.00 -18.88 -55.33
N VAL A 163 -9.04 -17.96 -55.24
CA VAL A 163 -9.05 -16.81 -54.33
C VAL A 163 -10.44 -16.18 -54.36
N PRO A 164 -11.21 -16.18 -53.26
CA PRO A 164 -12.48 -15.47 -53.23
C PRO A 164 -12.16 -13.99 -53.44
N LYS A 165 -12.54 -13.47 -54.61
CA LYS A 165 -12.47 -12.05 -54.95
C LYS A 165 -13.11 -11.27 -53.81
N LYS A 166 -12.33 -10.36 -53.21
CA LYS A 166 -12.78 -9.37 -52.25
C LYS A 166 -14.08 -8.74 -52.77
N LYS A 167 -15.23 -9.13 -52.21
CA LYS A 167 -16.43 -8.30 -52.27
C LYS A 167 -16.15 -7.12 -51.34
N THR A 168 -15.87 -5.99 -51.95
CA THR A 168 -16.02 -4.65 -51.36
C THR A 168 -17.40 -4.59 -50.73
N VAL A 169 -17.48 -4.77 -49.42
CA VAL A 169 -18.69 -4.46 -48.67
C VAL A 169 -18.64 -2.97 -48.40
N GLU A 170 -19.59 -2.32 -49.05
CA GLU A 170 -19.95 -0.94 -48.94
C GLU A 170 -20.00 -0.46 -47.48
N LYS A 171 -19.42 0.72 -47.30
CA LYS A 171 -19.36 1.51 -46.10
C LYS A 171 -20.77 1.97 -45.72
N ALA A 172 -21.39 1.32 -44.73
CA ALA A 172 -22.64 1.82 -44.14
C ALA A 172 -22.36 3.07 -43.26
N PRO A 173 -23.25 4.08 -43.28
CA PRO A 173 -23.03 5.38 -42.65
C PRO A 173 -23.13 5.33 -41.12
N GLN A 174 -22.35 6.22 -40.50
CA GLN A 174 -22.24 6.44 -39.07
C GLN A 174 -23.60 6.85 -38.48
N LYS A 175 -24.12 6.04 -37.56
CA LYS A 175 -25.28 6.38 -36.74
C LYS A 175 -24.84 7.36 -35.65
N ALA A 176 -25.35 8.58 -35.74
CA ALA A 176 -25.15 9.66 -34.79
C ALA A 176 -25.47 9.22 -33.35
N ARG A 177 -24.59 9.59 -32.41
CA ARG A 177 -24.89 9.60 -30.98
C ARG A 177 -25.65 10.89 -30.65
N PRO A 178 -26.79 10.85 -29.96
CA PRO A 178 -27.36 12.05 -29.35
C PRO A 178 -26.52 12.47 -28.14
N PRO A 179 -26.35 13.79 -27.90
CA PRO A 179 -25.81 14.30 -26.66
C PRO A 179 -26.92 14.39 -25.60
N GLY A 180 -26.61 13.94 -24.38
CA GLY A 180 -27.31 14.39 -23.18
C GLY A 180 -28.09 13.33 -22.42
N ALA A 181 -27.66 13.06 -21.19
CA ALA A 181 -28.52 13.15 -20.01
C ALA A 181 -27.62 13.31 -18.78
N SER A 182 -27.96 14.35 -18.03
CA SER A 182 -27.43 14.93 -16.79
C SER A 182 -26.79 14.01 -15.75
#